data_AF-A0A4Y8IFS5-F1
#
_entry.id   AF-A0A4Y8IFS5-F1
#
_cell.length_a   1.000
_cell.length_b   1.000
_cell.length_c   1.000
_cell.angle_alpha   90.00
_cell.angle_beta   90.00
_cell.angle_gamma   90.00
#
_symmetry.space_group_name_H-M   'P 1'
#
loop_
_entity.id
_entity.type
_entity.pdbx_description
1 polymer ?
#
loop_
_entity_poly.entity_id
_entity_poly.type
_entity_poly.pdbx_seq_one_letter_code
_entity_poly.pdbx_strand_id
1 'polypeptide(L)'
;MNKAKAFIFYLVNVLIGVFSYYLFLFLWVAFSWGEPMNLLSLEAILTLTISSLVFLGFNYLLLRKINKPSYWGKALATSSATIITIILVIAYPF
;
A
#
# COMPACT_ATOMS: atom_id res chain seq x y z
N MET A 1 -16.95 -5.23 -17.26
CA MET A 1 -16.09 -6.37 -16.84
C MET A 1 -17.02 -7.39 -16.21
N ASN A 2 -16.88 -8.68 -16.54
CA ASN A 2 -17.66 -9.73 -15.89
C ASN A 2 -17.38 -9.73 -14.36
N LYS A 3 -18.35 -10.14 -13.53
CA LYS A 3 -18.25 -10.14 -12.05
C LYS A 3 -16.97 -10.81 -11.56
N ALA A 4 -16.58 -11.93 -12.17
CA ALA A 4 -15.34 -12.66 -11.86
C ALA A 4 -14.07 -11.80 -12.02
N LYS A 5 -13.97 -11.03 -13.11
CA LYS A 5 -12.80 -10.15 -13.35
C LYS A 5 -12.76 -9.00 -12.34
N ALA A 6 -13.92 -8.51 -11.90
CA ALA A 6 -13.99 -7.45 -10.90
C ALA A 6 -13.54 -7.97 -9.54
N PHE A 7 -14.00 -9.15 -9.15
CA PHE A 7 -13.55 -9.83 -7.94
C PHE A 7 -12.04 -10.06 -7.93
N ILE A 8 -11.46 -10.59 -9.02
CA ILE A 8 -10.01 -10.80 -9.14
C ILE A 8 -9.25 -9.48 -9.01
N PHE A 9 -9.74 -8.40 -9.64
CA PHE A 9 -9.12 -7.07 -9.51
C PHE A 9 -9.05 -6.60 -8.05
N TYR A 10 -10.14 -6.77 -7.29
CA TYR A 10 -10.16 -6.41 -5.88
C TYR A 10 -9.26 -7.28 -5.04
N LEU A 11 -9.30 -8.61 -5.25
CA LEU A 11 -8.46 -9.55 -4.52
C LEU A 11 -6.98 -9.23 -4.71
N VAL A 12 -6.55 -9.03 -5.95
CA VAL A 12 -5.17 -8.65 -6.27
C VAL A 12 -4.80 -7.30 -5.63
N ASN A 13 -5.73 -6.34 -5.60
CA ASN A 13 -5.50 -5.05 -4.96
C ASN A 13 -5.34 -5.14 -3.43
N VAL A 14 -6.09 -6.02 -2.77
CA VAL A 14 -5.91 -6.29 -1.35
C VAL A 14 -4.57 -6.98 -1.12
N LEU A 15 -4.23 -7.99 -1.92
CA LEU A 15 -2.96 -8.73 -1.80
C LEU A 15 -1.75 -7.82 -1.99
N ILE A 16 -1.77 -6.92 -2.99
CA ILE A 16 -0.68 -5.97 -3.19
C ILE A 16 -0.63 -4.92 -2.08
N GLY A 17 -1.77 -4.53 -1.49
CA GLY A 17 -1.81 -3.66 -0.31
C GLY A 17 -1.14 -4.30 0.90
N VAL A 18 -1.48 -5.56 1.18
CA VAL A 18 -0.83 -6.36 2.25
C VAL A 18 0.66 -6.52 1.96
N PHE A 19 1.03 -6.84 0.72
CA PHE A 19 2.44 -6.95 0.33
C PHE A 19 3.20 -5.64 0.54
N SER A 20 2.65 -4.50 0.10
CA SER A 20 3.22 -3.18 0.34
C SER A 20 3.38 -2.87 1.82
N TYR A 21 2.45 -3.32 2.67
CA TYR A 21 2.58 -3.18 4.11
C TYR A 21 3.75 -3.99 4.68
N TYR A 22 3.87 -5.27 4.31
CA TYR A 22 5.02 -6.08 4.73
C TYR A 22 6.34 -5.49 4.22
N LEU A 23 6.36 -4.98 2.99
CA LEU A 23 7.53 -4.30 2.45
C LEU A 23 7.88 -3.05 3.26
N PHE A 24 6.88 -2.25 3.65
CA PHE A 24 7.07 -1.11 4.52
C PHE A 24 7.70 -1.50 5.86
N LEU A 25 7.14 -2.50 6.55
CA LEU A 25 7.70 -2.98 7.83
C LEU A 25 9.12 -3.51 7.67
N PHE A 26 9.37 -4.30 6.62
CA PHE A 26 10.68 -4.87 6.36
C PHE A 26 11.73 -3.78 6.10
N LEU A 27 11.40 -2.81 5.24
CA LEU A 27 12.31 -1.69 4.98
C LEU A 27 12.49 -0.83 6.22
N TRP A 28 11.45 -0.63 7.03
CA TRP A 28 11.57 0.12 8.28
C TRP A 28 12.52 -0.58 9.25
N VAL A 29 12.39 -1.89 9.45
CA VAL A 29 13.33 -2.66 10.27
C VAL A 29 14.75 -2.59 9.71
N ALA A 30 14.91 -2.65 8.39
CA ALA A 30 16.23 -2.56 7.75
C ALA A 30 16.88 -1.18 7.90
N PHE A 31 16.10 -0.10 7.93
CA PHE A 31 16.61 1.28 7.98
C PHE A 31 16.57 1.93 9.37
N SER A 32 15.82 1.39 10.33
CA SER A 32 15.68 1.99 11.67
C SER A 32 16.88 1.76 12.59
N TRP A 33 17.80 0.85 12.23
CA TRP A 33 18.99 0.53 13.04
C TRP A 33 18.71 0.26 14.54
N GLY A 34 17.50 -0.23 14.87
CA GLY A 34 17.06 -0.50 16.24
C GLY A 34 16.41 0.67 16.97
N GLU A 35 16.22 1.82 16.32
CA GLU A 35 15.43 2.92 16.87
C GLU A 35 13.93 2.59 16.92
N PRO A 36 13.19 3.09 17.93
CA PRO A 36 11.75 2.92 18.00
C PRO A 36 11.05 3.61 16.83
N MET A 37 9.92 3.05 16.40
CA MET A 37 9.20 3.54 15.24
C MET A 37 8.63 4.95 15.47
N ASN A 38 9.19 5.93 14.77
CA ASN A 38 8.70 7.30 14.76
C ASN A 38 8.13 7.62 13.37
N LEU A 39 6.82 7.89 13.30
CA LEU A 39 6.10 8.16 12.04
C LEU A 39 6.63 9.40 11.29
N LEU A 40 7.27 10.33 11.99
CA LEU A 40 7.87 11.54 11.41
C LEU A 40 9.36 11.38 11.11
N SER A 41 9.92 10.19 11.35
CA SER A 41 11.32 9.92 11.01
C SER A 41 11.51 9.87 9.50
N LEU A 42 12.71 10.22 9.05
CA LEU A 42 13.05 10.21 7.63
C LEU A 42 12.91 8.79 7.05
N GLU A 43 13.28 7.78 7.83
CA GLU A 43 13.18 6.36 7.50
C GLU A 43 11.71 5.96 7.30
N ALA A 44 10.81 6.35 8.22
CA ALA A 44 9.38 6.06 8.10
C ALA A 44 8.78 6.72 6.84
N ILE A 45 9.15 7.97 6.55
CA ILE A 45 8.67 8.68 5.35
C ILE A 45 9.22 8.03 4.08
N LEU A 46 10.50 7.68 4.03
CA LEU A 46 11.13 7.01 2.88
C LEU A 46 10.50 5.66 2.61
N THR A 47 10.34 4.83 3.64
CA THR A 47 9.76 3.50 3.53
C THR A 47 8.29 3.53 3.16
N LEU A 48 7.52 4.49 3.70
CA LEU A 48 6.12 4.72 3.32
C LEU A 48 6.01 5.19 1.86
N THR A 49 6.93 6.05 1.41
CA THR A 49 6.98 6.52 0.03
C THR A 49 7.27 5.37 -0.92
N ILE A 50 8.29 4.54 -0.62
CA ILE A 50 8.66 3.38 -1.43
C ILE A 50 7.50 2.37 -1.52
N SER A 51 6.87 2.04 -0.39
CA SER A 51 5.75 1.08 -0.39
C SER A 51 4.52 1.60 -1.15
N SER A 52 4.24 2.91 -1.05
CA SER A 52 3.20 3.59 -1.81
C SER A 52 3.50 3.62 -3.32
N LEU A 53 4.75 3.88 -3.71
CA LEU A 53 5.17 3.85 -5.12
C LEU A 53 5.05 2.44 -5.71
N VAL A 54 5.40 1.40 -4.95
CA VAL A 54 5.21 0.01 -5.38
C VAL A 54 3.72 -0.29 -5.58
N PHE A 55 2.87 0.11 -4.65
CA PHE A 55 1.42 -0.09 -4.75
C PHE A 55 0.81 0.63 -5.96
N LEU A 56 1.14 1.92 -6.13
CA LEU A 56 0.64 2.77 -7.21
C LEU A 56 1.22 2.33 -8.56
N GLY A 57 2.50 1.98 -8.62
CA GLY A 57 3.16 1.47 -9.82
C GLY A 57 2.55 0.16 -10.29
N PHE A 58 2.27 -0.77 -9.37
CA PHE A 58 1.57 -2.00 -9.70
C PHE A 58 0.15 -1.72 -10.24
N ASN A 59 -0.59 -0.83 -9.57
CA ASN A 59 -1.93 -0.44 -10.03
C ASN A 59 -1.90 0.27 -11.39
N TYR A 60 -0.90 1.10 -11.66
CA TYR A 60 -0.70 1.72 -12.97
C TYR A 60 -0.51 0.67 -14.06
N LEU A 61 0.34 -0.34 -13.83
CA LEU A 61 0.59 -1.43 -14.78
C LEU A 61 -0.65 -2.31 -15.03
N LEU A 62 -1.50 -2.47 -14.02
CA LEU A 62 -2.76 -3.21 -14.08
C LEU A 62 -3.85 -2.40 -14.82
N LEU A 63 -3.98 -1.12 -14.49
CA LEU A 63 -5.04 -0.23 -14.97
C LEU A 63 -4.76 0.36 -16.35
N ARG A 64 -3.50 0.49 -16.78
CA ARG A 64 -3.19 0.94 -18.16
C ARG A 64 -3.82 0.05 -19.24
N LYS A 65 -4.12 -1.21 -18.91
CA LYS A 65 -4.78 -2.17 -19.81
C LYS A 65 -6.32 -2.07 -19.76
N ILE A 66 -6.88 -1.36 -18.78
CA ILE A 66 -8.31 -1.27 -18.52
C ILE A 66 -8.68 0.21 -18.56
N ASN A 67 -9.17 0.68 -19.72
CA ASN A 67 -9.50 2.08 -19.97
C ASN A 67 -10.79 2.51 -19.22
N LYS A 68 -10.79 2.43 -17.89
CA LYS A 68 -11.93 2.73 -17.02
C LYS A 68 -11.48 3.57 -15.81
N PRO A 69 -11.74 4.89 -15.80
CA PRO A 69 -11.25 5.79 -14.76
C PRO A 69 -11.84 5.50 -13.38
N SER A 70 -13.02 4.86 -13.28
CA SER A 70 -13.62 4.51 -11.99
C SER A 70 -12.82 3.50 -11.16
N TYR A 71 -11.87 2.79 -11.77
CA TYR A 71 -11.02 1.84 -11.05
C TYR A 71 -9.80 2.50 -10.39
N TRP A 72 -9.38 3.68 -10.88
CA TRP A 72 -8.38 4.49 -10.19
C TRP A 72 -8.88 4.97 -8.83
N GLY A 73 -10.14 5.39 -8.74
CA GLY A 73 -10.75 5.75 -7.46
C GLY A 73 -10.74 4.59 -6.46
N LYS A 74 -10.93 3.36 -6.94
CA LYS A 74 -10.88 2.15 -6.10
C LYS A 74 -9.46 1.81 -5.65
N ALA A 75 -8.51 1.87 -6.57
CA ALA A 75 -7.09 1.66 -6.25
C ALA A 75 -6.60 2.69 -5.23
N LEU A 76 -6.94 3.97 -5.42
CA LEU A 76 -6.63 5.03 -4.46
C LEU A 76 -7.29 4.78 -3.11
N ALA A 77 -8.57 4.41 -3.08
CA ALA A 77 -9.26 4.08 -1.83
C ALA A 77 -8.57 2.92 -1.08
N THR A 78 -8.14 1.86 -1.77
CA THR A 78 -7.39 0.75 -1.18
C THR A 78 -6.00 1.19 -0.69
N SER A 79 -5.30 2.03 -1.46
CA SER A 79 -4.02 2.61 -1.04
C SER A 79 -4.16 3.42 0.24
N SER A 80 -5.15 4.34 0.28
CA SER A 80 -5.42 5.18 1.45
C SER A 80 -5.83 4.35 2.66
N ALA A 81 -6.71 3.36 2.48
CA ALA A 81 -7.10 2.45 3.55
C ALA A 81 -5.91 1.67 4.11
N THR A 82 -4.98 1.24 3.23
CA THR A 82 -3.74 0.58 3.64
C THR A 82 -2.89 1.53 4.48
N ILE A 83 -2.60 2.75 3.98
CA ILE A 83 -1.82 3.76 4.72
C ILE A 83 -2.45 4.08 6.08
N ILE A 84 -3.77 4.26 6.13
CA ILE A 84 -4.50 4.51 7.39
C ILE A 84 -4.33 3.32 8.35
N THR A 85 -4.47 2.09 7.84
CA THR A 85 -4.27 0.87 8.66
C THR A 85 -2.85 0.80 9.21
N ILE A 86 -1.84 1.14 8.40
CA ILE A 86 -0.44 1.23 8.83
C ILE A 86 -0.31 2.20 10.00
N ILE A 87 -0.82 3.42 9.82
CA ILE A 87 -0.75 4.46 10.85
C ILE A 87 -1.46 4.02 12.13
N LEU A 88 -2.64 3.40 12.02
CA LEU A 88 -3.41 2.94 13.18
C LEU A 88 -2.68 1.85 13.97
N VAL A 89 -2.11 0.86 13.28
CA VAL A 89 -1.35 -0.23 13.92
C VAL A 89 -0.11 0.30 14.63
N ILE A 90 0.56 1.31 14.06
CA ILE A 90 1.75 1.92 14.67
C ILE A 90 1.37 2.84 15.83
N ALA A 91 0.32 3.66 15.68
CA ALA A 91 -0.09 4.65 16.67
C ALA A 91 -0.76 4.02 17.90
N TYR A 92 -1.41 2.87 17.72
CA TYR A 92 -2.09 2.13 18.76
C TYR A 92 -1.60 0.67 18.78
N PRO A 93 -0.36 0.42 19.22
CA PRO A 93 0.11 -0.94 19.45
C PRO A 93 -0.66 -1.50 20.65
N PHE A 94 -1.43 -2.55 20.42
CA PHE A 94 -2.16 -3.28 21.46
C PHE A 94 -1.21 -3.92 22.47
#